data_AF-A0A2N7QCF4-F1
#
_entry.id   AF-A0A2N7QCF4-F1
#
_cell.length_a   1.000
_cell.length_b   1.000
_cell.length_c   1.000
_cell.angle_alpha   90.00
_cell.angle_beta   90.00
_cell.angle_gamma   90.00
#
_symmetry.space_group_name_H-M   'P 1'
#
loop_
_entity.id
_entity.type
_entity.pdbx_description
1 polymer ?
#
loop_
_entity_poly.entity_id
_entity_poly.type
_entity_poly.pdbx_seq_one_letter_code
_entity_poly.pdbx_strand_id
1 'polypeptide(L)'
;MRKKIFLTLTFIFLVSLVFLFQSCTLSRLEKKLKAKDAEWLSEVRYIITPEERKIFLELPESEREQFKEDFWKRRDPDPDTEENEFKDEYYRRIKQANQMFLGEGRPGWLTDRGRIYILFGPPTERETFPMEASGFCREVWYYGSFPVIFIDEHCSGNYVLSAINLEHLQDLNLAQSYFQNTITEERSLFDYNLKMFPSRRTAGSLFITLVFSMNYNEIWFETQDDASLKTELYLTVEIKDKKGKLVWQGEKTIPLSFKDEDEFNAIKGKKFSMKVEIKLPEGQYSVPPAGQYLLYSSLKQKAGGKELKKVMEISL
;
A
#
# COMPACT_ATOMS: atom_id res chain seq x y z
N MET A 1 -4.71 28.56 31.93
CA MET A 1 -5.42 27.55 31.09
C MET A 1 -5.59 27.92 29.62
N ARG A 2 -5.76 29.20 29.23
CA ARG A 2 -6.03 29.60 27.81
C ARG A 2 -4.90 29.36 26.79
N LYS A 3 -3.62 29.38 27.18
CA LYS A 3 -2.49 29.15 26.25
C LYS A 3 -2.33 27.70 25.77
N LYS A 4 -2.74 26.70 26.58
CA LYS A 4 -2.67 25.27 26.20
C LYS A 4 -3.74 24.87 25.17
N ILE A 5 -4.90 25.54 25.20
CA ILE A 5 -6.01 25.32 24.25
C ILE A 5 -5.68 25.89 22.86
N PHE A 6 -5.01 27.05 22.80
CA PHE A 6 -4.63 27.66 21.52
C PHE A 6 -3.52 26.88 20.79
N LEU A 7 -2.59 26.26 21.54
CA LEU A 7 -1.50 25.46 20.99
C LEU A 7 -1.99 24.08 20.48
N THR A 8 -3.02 23.51 21.10
CA THR A 8 -3.64 22.25 20.66
C THR A 8 -4.51 22.44 19.42
N LEU A 9 -5.27 23.54 19.33
CA LEU A 9 -6.07 23.89 18.14
C LEU A 9 -5.20 24.19 16.91
N THR A 10 -4.06 24.85 17.08
CA THR A 10 -3.11 25.11 15.98
C THR A 10 -2.39 23.82 15.52
N PHE A 11 -2.07 22.91 16.44
CA PHE A 11 -1.49 21.61 16.09
C PHE A 11 -2.48 20.70 15.33
N ILE A 12 -3.76 20.67 15.73
CA ILE A 12 -4.82 19.93 15.03
C ILE A 12 -5.05 20.48 13.61
N PHE A 13 -5.00 21.81 13.42
CA PHE A 13 -5.13 22.45 12.11
C PHE A 13 -3.92 22.20 11.19
N LEU A 14 -2.72 22.07 11.75
CA LEU A 14 -1.51 21.75 11.00
C LEU A 14 -1.46 20.27 10.58
N VAL A 15 -1.94 19.37 11.44
CA VAL A 15 -2.07 17.94 11.13
C VAL A 15 -3.13 17.72 10.03
N SER A 16 -4.28 18.42 10.09
CA SER A 16 -5.31 18.31 9.04
C SER A 16 -4.83 18.83 7.69
N LEU A 17 -4.03 19.92 7.64
CA LEU A 17 -3.41 20.37 6.38
C LEU A 17 -2.46 19.33 5.78
N VAL A 18 -1.64 18.64 6.60
CA VAL A 18 -0.69 17.62 6.11
C VAL A 18 -1.43 16.41 5.49
N PHE A 19 -2.56 15.99 6.06
CA PHE A 19 -3.40 14.93 5.47
C PHE A 19 -4.06 15.38 4.16
N LEU A 20 -4.48 16.65 4.04
CA LEU A 20 -5.05 17.19 2.79
C LEU A 20 -4.02 17.24 1.64
N PHE A 21 -2.73 17.48 1.94
CA PHE A 21 -1.69 17.49 0.91
C PHE A 21 -1.38 16.11 0.33
N GLN A 22 -1.37 15.05 1.16
CA GLN A 22 -1.06 13.71 0.66
C GLN A 22 -2.18 13.14 -0.24
N SER A 23 -3.45 13.35 0.11
CA SER A 23 -4.58 12.92 -0.72
C SER A 23 -4.56 13.56 -2.12
N CYS A 24 -4.19 14.84 -2.22
CA CYS A 24 -4.04 15.53 -3.50
C CYS A 24 -2.90 14.96 -4.36
N THR A 25 -1.80 14.52 -3.74
CA THR A 25 -0.67 13.92 -4.49
C THR A 25 -1.02 12.55 -5.08
N LEU A 26 -1.67 11.68 -4.30
CA LEU A 26 -2.06 10.34 -4.77
C LEU A 26 -3.12 10.43 -5.87
N SER A 27 -4.12 11.30 -5.72
CA SER A 27 -5.12 11.52 -6.77
C SER A 27 -4.49 12.03 -8.08
N ARG A 28 -3.45 12.87 -8.00
CA ARG A 28 -2.72 13.35 -9.18
C ARG A 28 -1.90 12.23 -9.84
N LEU A 29 -1.27 11.35 -9.07
CA LEU A 29 -0.52 10.20 -9.59
C LEU A 29 -1.46 9.21 -10.27
N GLU A 30 -2.61 8.94 -9.66
CA GLU A 30 -3.63 8.04 -10.22
C GLU A 30 -4.16 8.53 -11.57
N LYS A 31 -4.41 9.84 -11.71
CA LYS A 31 -4.81 10.44 -13.00
C LYS A 31 -3.75 10.35 -14.10
N LYS A 32 -2.49 10.09 -13.75
CA LYS A 32 -1.38 9.92 -14.71
C LYS A 32 -1.15 8.46 -15.11
N LEU A 33 -1.88 7.51 -14.53
CA LEU A 33 -1.75 6.10 -14.88
C LEU A 33 -2.17 5.87 -16.34
N LYS A 34 -1.52 4.91 -16.99
CA LYS A 34 -2.00 4.37 -18.27
C LYS A 34 -3.32 3.63 -18.05
N ALA A 35 -4.13 3.53 -19.10
CA ALA A 35 -5.45 2.89 -19.02
C ALA A 35 -5.39 1.49 -18.37
N LYS A 36 -4.46 0.63 -18.80
CA LYS A 36 -4.25 -0.72 -18.24
C LYS A 36 -3.92 -0.71 -16.74
N ASP A 37 -3.12 0.25 -16.28
CA ASP A 37 -2.73 0.36 -14.86
C ASP A 37 -3.88 0.90 -14.00
N ALA A 38 -4.61 1.88 -14.53
CA ALA A 38 -5.78 2.43 -13.87
C ALA A 38 -6.90 1.40 -13.76
N GLU A 39 -7.12 0.62 -14.81
CA GLU A 39 -8.07 -0.49 -14.84
C GLU A 39 -7.70 -1.55 -13.79
N TRP A 40 -6.47 -2.06 -13.83
CA TRP A 40 -5.99 -3.04 -12.85
C TRP A 40 -6.14 -2.54 -11.41
N LEU A 41 -5.74 -1.29 -11.13
CA LEU A 41 -5.85 -0.70 -9.80
C LEU A 41 -7.32 -0.58 -9.33
N SER A 42 -8.23 -0.37 -10.28
CA SER A 42 -9.68 -0.35 -10.03
C SER A 42 -10.20 -1.75 -9.75
N GLU A 43 -9.80 -2.76 -10.52
CA GLU A 43 -10.20 -4.14 -10.34
C GLU A 43 -9.84 -4.67 -8.95
N VAL A 44 -8.60 -4.44 -8.49
CA VAL A 44 -8.12 -4.95 -7.19
C VAL A 44 -8.52 -4.08 -5.99
N ARG A 45 -9.36 -3.05 -6.18
CA ARG A 45 -9.68 -2.03 -5.17
C ARG A 45 -10.23 -2.57 -3.85
N TYR A 46 -10.81 -3.77 -3.87
CA TYR A 46 -11.40 -4.39 -2.68
C TYR A 46 -10.38 -5.13 -1.82
N ILE A 47 -9.20 -5.43 -2.37
CA ILE A 47 -8.18 -6.28 -1.73
C ILE A 47 -6.79 -5.63 -1.67
N ILE A 48 -6.57 -4.50 -2.38
CA ILE A 48 -5.34 -3.72 -2.28
C ILE A 48 -5.36 -2.84 -1.02
N THR A 49 -4.28 -2.87 -0.24
CA THR A 49 -4.18 -2.02 0.96
C THR A 49 -3.88 -0.56 0.59
N PRO A 50 -4.14 0.40 1.49
CA PRO A 50 -3.74 1.80 1.29
C PRO A 50 -2.23 1.96 0.99
N GLU A 51 -1.39 1.18 1.65
CA GLU A 51 0.07 1.19 1.50
C GLU A 51 0.50 0.62 0.14
N GLU A 52 -0.03 -0.55 -0.24
CA GLU A 52 0.21 -1.16 -1.55
C GLU A 52 -0.21 -0.22 -2.69
N ARG A 53 -1.38 0.40 -2.54
CA ARG A 53 -1.89 1.39 -3.50
C ARG A 53 -0.95 2.59 -3.62
N LYS A 54 -0.45 3.11 -2.50
CA LYS A 54 0.51 4.21 -2.50
C LYS A 54 1.81 3.80 -3.20
N ILE A 55 2.36 2.63 -2.89
CA ILE A 55 3.57 2.11 -3.53
C ILE A 55 3.35 1.99 -5.04
N PHE A 56 2.26 1.38 -5.49
CA PHE A 56 1.94 1.24 -6.91
C PHE A 56 1.87 2.58 -7.66
N LEU A 57 1.27 3.60 -7.03
CA LEU A 57 1.18 4.94 -7.60
C LEU A 57 2.51 5.68 -7.68
N GLU A 58 3.43 5.41 -6.74
CA GLU A 58 4.79 5.98 -6.71
C GLU A 58 5.75 5.26 -7.66
N LEU A 59 5.46 4.02 -8.08
CA LEU A 59 6.32 3.25 -8.96
C LEU A 59 6.41 3.83 -10.39
N PRO A 60 7.61 3.81 -11.00
CA PRO A 60 7.77 4.03 -12.43
C PRO A 60 7.00 2.99 -13.23
N GLU A 61 6.59 3.37 -14.43
CA GLU A 61 5.78 2.51 -15.30
C GLU A 61 6.44 1.14 -15.58
N SER A 62 7.76 1.12 -15.76
CA SER A 62 8.53 -0.11 -16.06
C SER A 62 8.46 -1.16 -14.95
N GLU A 63 8.19 -0.75 -13.71
CA GLU A 63 8.18 -1.63 -12.53
C GLU A 63 6.77 -2.10 -12.14
N ARG A 64 5.73 -1.54 -12.78
CA ARG A 64 4.34 -1.81 -12.38
C ARG A 64 3.89 -3.22 -12.70
N GLU A 65 4.32 -3.82 -13.81
CA GLU A 65 3.94 -5.20 -14.14
C GLU A 65 4.52 -6.18 -13.11
N GLN A 66 5.79 -6.01 -12.70
CA GLN A 66 6.37 -6.81 -11.62
C GLN A 66 5.60 -6.66 -10.30
N PHE A 67 5.19 -5.43 -9.96
CA PHE A 67 4.36 -5.21 -8.78
C PHE A 67 3.04 -5.99 -8.83
N LYS A 68 2.38 -6.06 -10.00
CA LYS A 68 1.13 -6.81 -10.18
C LYS A 68 1.34 -8.31 -10.00
N GLU A 69 2.45 -8.85 -10.51
CA GLU A 69 2.83 -10.25 -10.32
C GLU A 69 3.07 -10.54 -8.84
N ASP A 70 3.89 -9.73 -8.17
CA ASP A 70 4.20 -9.88 -6.75
C ASP A 70 2.95 -9.72 -5.88
N PHE A 71 2.03 -8.84 -6.27
CA PHE A 71 0.75 -8.61 -5.59
C PHE A 71 -0.11 -9.88 -5.52
N TRP A 72 -0.20 -10.61 -6.63
CA TRP A 72 -0.96 -11.86 -6.70
C TRP A 72 -0.20 -13.02 -6.07
N LYS A 73 1.10 -13.15 -6.32
CA LYS A 73 1.94 -14.20 -5.72
C LYS A 73 1.88 -14.19 -4.20
N ARG A 74 1.81 -13.02 -3.57
CA ARG A 74 1.66 -12.89 -2.11
C ARG A 74 0.30 -13.33 -1.57
N ARG A 75 -0.70 -13.50 -2.44
CA ARG A 75 -2.06 -13.91 -2.12
C ARG A 75 -2.37 -15.32 -2.64
N ASP A 76 -1.35 -16.05 -3.06
CA ASP A 76 -1.45 -17.42 -3.52
C ASP A 76 -1.64 -18.39 -2.36
N PRO A 77 -2.78 -19.09 -2.26
CA PRO A 77 -3.00 -20.06 -1.18
C PRO A 77 -2.14 -21.33 -1.35
N ASP A 78 -1.79 -21.71 -2.58
CA ASP A 78 -1.01 -22.91 -2.87
C ASP A 78 0.12 -22.58 -3.88
N PRO A 79 1.29 -22.11 -3.40
CA PRO A 79 2.38 -21.73 -4.30
C PRO A 79 3.05 -22.92 -5.02
N ASP A 80 2.64 -24.16 -4.73
CA ASP A 80 3.14 -25.36 -5.41
C ASP A 80 2.38 -25.62 -6.74
N THR A 81 1.26 -24.93 -7.00
CA THR A 81 0.55 -24.98 -8.27
C THR A 81 1.03 -23.87 -9.23
N GLU A 82 0.82 -24.06 -10.53
CA GLU A 82 1.16 -23.03 -11.53
C GLU A 82 0.14 -21.89 -11.57
N GLU A 83 -1.09 -22.15 -11.13
CA GLU A 83 -2.22 -21.23 -11.17
C GLU A 83 -2.47 -20.64 -9.79
N ASN A 84 -2.86 -19.37 -9.71
CA ASN A 84 -3.20 -18.74 -8.43
C ASN A 84 -4.70 -18.81 -8.22
N GLU A 85 -5.17 -19.77 -7.41
CA GLU A 85 -6.59 -20.07 -7.30
C GLU A 85 -7.38 -18.89 -6.70
N PHE A 86 -6.75 -18.11 -5.81
CA PHE A 86 -7.36 -16.92 -5.24
C PHE A 86 -7.60 -15.83 -6.30
N LYS A 87 -6.61 -15.57 -7.14
CA LYS A 87 -6.70 -14.61 -8.24
C LYS A 87 -7.81 -15.02 -9.21
N ASP A 88 -7.85 -16.28 -9.59
CA ASP A 88 -8.82 -16.79 -10.56
C ASP A 88 -10.24 -16.72 -10.00
N GLU A 89 -10.42 -17.11 -8.73
CA GLU A 89 -11.68 -16.98 -8.01
C GLU A 89 -12.13 -15.51 -7.88
N TYR A 90 -11.20 -14.61 -7.56
CA TYR A 90 -11.48 -13.16 -7.47
C TYR A 90 -12.03 -12.60 -8.78
N TYR A 91 -11.33 -12.87 -9.89
CA TYR A 91 -11.76 -12.43 -11.22
C TYR A 91 -13.06 -13.13 -11.67
N ARG A 92 -13.25 -14.42 -11.32
CA ARG A 92 -14.51 -15.13 -11.53
C ARG A 92 -15.67 -14.43 -10.83
N ARG A 93 -15.50 -14.00 -9.58
CA ARG A 93 -16.53 -13.28 -8.82
C ARG A 93 -16.81 -11.88 -9.38
N ILE A 94 -15.80 -11.16 -9.87
CA ILE A 94 -16.01 -9.88 -10.59
C ILE A 94 -16.93 -10.10 -11.80
N LYS A 95 -16.64 -11.13 -12.62
CA LYS A 95 -17.45 -11.45 -13.80
C LYS A 95 -18.89 -11.83 -13.40
N GLN A 96 -19.06 -12.62 -12.35
CA GLN A 96 -20.38 -13.00 -11.85
C GLN A 96 -21.17 -11.80 -11.30
N ALA A 97 -20.51 -10.92 -10.52
CA ALA A 97 -21.13 -9.70 -10.02
C ALA A 97 -21.62 -8.81 -11.18
N ASN A 98 -20.86 -8.71 -12.26
CA ASN A 98 -21.28 -7.98 -13.47
C ASN A 98 -22.49 -8.58 -14.17
N GLN A 99 -22.66 -9.90 -14.11
CA GLN A 99 -23.82 -10.57 -14.68
C GLN A 99 -25.05 -10.43 -13.78
N MET A 100 -24.87 -10.57 -12.47
CA MET A 100 -25.97 -10.56 -11.50
C MET A 100 -26.56 -9.18 -11.25
N PHE A 101 -25.71 -8.15 -11.23
CA PHE A 101 -26.08 -6.78 -10.86
C PHE A 101 -26.06 -5.85 -12.07
N LEU A 102 -26.35 -6.40 -13.25
CA LEU A 102 -26.54 -5.62 -14.46
C LEU A 102 -27.80 -4.75 -14.30
N GLY A 103 -27.67 -3.45 -14.59
CA GLY A 103 -28.80 -2.53 -14.58
C GLY A 103 -28.92 -1.62 -13.35
N GLU A 104 -28.05 -1.75 -12.34
CA GLU A 104 -28.03 -0.84 -11.17
C GLU A 104 -27.36 0.52 -11.46
N GLY A 105 -27.35 0.98 -12.72
CA GLY A 105 -26.75 2.25 -13.14
C GLY A 105 -25.21 2.30 -13.15
N ARG A 106 -24.52 1.26 -12.68
CA ARG A 106 -23.06 1.11 -12.69
C ARG A 106 -22.66 -0.35 -12.99
N PRO A 107 -21.42 -0.62 -13.41
CA PRO A 107 -20.93 -1.99 -13.53
C PRO A 107 -21.21 -2.80 -12.26
N GLY A 108 -21.72 -4.03 -12.41
CA GLY A 108 -22.19 -4.83 -11.28
C GLY A 108 -21.13 -5.04 -10.21
N TRP A 109 -19.86 -5.18 -10.59
CA TRP A 109 -18.73 -5.27 -9.66
C TRP A 109 -18.54 -4.01 -8.79
N LEU A 110 -19.03 -2.84 -9.21
CA LEU A 110 -18.99 -1.57 -8.47
C LEU A 110 -20.24 -1.30 -7.61
N THR A 111 -21.24 -2.18 -7.66
CA THR A 111 -22.43 -2.09 -6.81
C THR A 111 -22.12 -2.55 -5.39
N ASP A 112 -22.97 -2.21 -4.44
CA ASP A 112 -22.78 -2.63 -3.05
C ASP A 112 -22.99 -4.15 -2.92
N ARG A 113 -23.98 -4.70 -3.64
CA ARG A 113 -24.20 -6.15 -3.76
C ARG A 113 -23.00 -6.84 -4.41
N GLY A 114 -22.48 -6.30 -5.50
CA GLY A 114 -21.30 -6.82 -6.19
C GLY A 114 -20.04 -6.80 -5.33
N ARG A 115 -19.81 -5.72 -4.58
CA ARG A 115 -18.71 -5.63 -3.61
C ARG A 115 -18.78 -6.77 -2.59
N ILE A 116 -19.94 -6.99 -1.98
CA ILE A 116 -20.12 -8.05 -0.99
C ILE A 116 -19.93 -9.43 -1.64
N TYR A 117 -20.48 -9.65 -2.83
CA TYR A 117 -20.31 -10.91 -3.57
C TYR A 117 -18.85 -11.21 -3.90
N ILE A 118 -18.07 -10.19 -4.30
CA ILE A 118 -16.64 -10.35 -4.61
C ILE A 118 -15.85 -10.75 -3.36
N LEU A 119 -16.08 -10.04 -2.25
CA LEU A 119 -15.37 -10.26 -1.00
C LEU A 119 -15.73 -11.61 -0.35
N PHE A 120 -17.01 -11.94 -0.28
CA PHE A 120 -17.51 -13.05 0.54
C PHE A 120 -17.97 -14.26 -0.29
N GLY A 121 -18.06 -14.13 -1.61
CA GLY A 121 -18.58 -15.16 -2.50
C GLY A 121 -20.12 -15.19 -2.53
N PRO A 122 -20.73 -16.29 -3.00
CA PRO A 122 -22.18 -16.44 -2.95
C PRO A 122 -22.67 -16.58 -1.49
N PRO A 123 -23.80 -15.95 -1.13
CA PRO A 123 -24.41 -16.17 0.18
C PRO A 123 -25.01 -17.57 0.29
N THR A 124 -25.15 -18.06 1.52
CA THR A 124 -25.83 -19.33 1.82
C THR A 124 -27.31 -19.24 1.50
N GLU A 125 -27.92 -18.10 1.79
CA GLU A 125 -29.33 -17.83 1.50
C GLU A 125 -29.52 -16.37 1.08
N ARG A 126 -30.49 -16.15 0.19
CA ARG A 126 -30.84 -14.84 -0.36
C ARG A 126 -32.35 -14.67 -0.32
N GLU A 127 -32.81 -13.72 0.48
CA GLU A 127 -34.22 -13.34 0.58
C GLU A 127 -34.46 -11.98 -0.08
N THR A 128 -35.45 -11.90 -0.97
CA THR A 128 -35.84 -10.65 -1.62
C THR A 128 -37.22 -10.24 -1.13
N PHE A 129 -37.33 -9.00 -0.67
CA PHE A 129 -38.57 -8.41 -0.20
C PHE A 129 -38.94 -7.26 -1.14
N PRO A 130 -40.00 -7.42 -1.95
CA PRO A 130 -40.48 -6.38 -2.84
C PRO A 130 -41.11 -5.21 -2.06
N MET A 131 -41.52 -4.17 -2.79
CA MET A 131 -42.23 -3.02 -2.20
C MET A 131 -43.59 -3.45 -1.66
N GLU A 132 -43.64 -3.80 -0.39
CA GLU A 132 -44.87 -4.06 0.34
C GLU A 132 -45.25 -2.81 1.17
N ALA A 133 -45.84 -2.99 2.35
CA ALA A 133 -46.23 -1.89 3.23
C ALA A 133 -45.05 -1.05 3.77
N SER A 134 -43.80 -1.49 3.56
CA SER A 134 -42.57 -0.82 4.01
C SER A 134 -42.21 0.43 3.20
N GLY A 135 -42.70 0.54 1.96
CA GLY A 135 -42.37 1.67 1.06
C GLY A 135 -40.97 1.62 0.45
N PHE A 136 -40.22 0.53 0.63
CA PHE A 136 -38.92 0.29 0.00
C PHE A 136 -38.73 -1.20 -0.31
N CYS A 137 -37.85 -1.50 -1.25
CA CYS A 137 -37.42 -2.86 -1.56
C CYS A 137 -36.18 -3.19 -0.74
N ARG A 138 -36.08 -4.43 -0.25
CA ARG A 138 -34.87 -4.88 0.43
C ARG A 138 -34.48 -6.27 0.01
N GLU A 139 -33.21 -6.56 0.16
CA GLU A 139 -32.65 -7.88 -0.07
C GLU A 139 -31.74 -8.25 1.10
N VAL A 140 -31.88 -9.46 1.61
CA VAL A 140 -31.11 -9.95 2.75
C VAL A 140 -30.31 -11.16 2.31
N TRP A 141 -28.99 -11.08 2.48
CA TRP A 141 -28.07 -12.16 2.19
C TRP A 141 -27.53 -12.74 3.49
N TYR A 142 -27.63 -14.04 3.65
CA TYR A 142 -27.13 -14.75 4.82
C TYR A 142 -25.80 -15.42 4.51
N TYR A 143 -24.79 -15.07 5.30
CA TYR A 143 -23.51 -15.78 5.36
C TYR A 143 -23.46 -16.52 6.70
N GLY A 144 -23.93 -17.77 6.71
CA GLY A 144 -24.26 -18.45 7.95
C GLY A 144 -25.35 -17.70 8.72
N SER A 145 -25.11 -17.38 9.99
CA SER A 145 -26.06 -16.65 10.84
C SER A 145 -26.03 -15.12 10.66
N PHE A 146 -25.18 -14.61 9.76
CA PHE A 146 -24.97 -13.18 9.62
C PHE A 146 -25.76 -12.59 8.43
N PRO A 147 -26.72 -11.68 8.67
CA PRO A 147 -27.47 -11.02 7.61
C PRO A 147 -26.74 -9.78 7.09
N VAL A 148 -26.57 -9.70 5.77
CA VAL A 148 -26.19 -8.48 5.04
C VAL A 148 -27.43 -7.94 4.35
N ILE A 149 -27.83 -6.72 4.71
CA ILE A 149 -29.09 -6.12 4.23
C ILE A 149 -28.78 -5.05 3.20
N PHE A 150 -29.47 -5.11 2.07
CA PHE A 150 -29.45 -4.08 1.04
C PHE A 150 -30.83 -3.46 0.92
N ILE A 151 -30.90 -2.14 0.80
CA ILE A 151 -32.13 -1.38 0.69
C ILE A 151 -32.11 -0.57 -0.61
N ASP A 152 -33.23 -0.59 -1.31
CA ASP A 152 -33.53 0.28 -2.44
C ASP A 152 -34.80 1.07 -2.08
N GLU A 153 -34.59 2.32 -1.68
CA GLU A 153 -35.65 3.23 -1.19
C GLU A 153 -36.74 3.52 -2.23
N HIS A 154 -36.45 3.31 -3.51
CA HIS A 154 -37.36 3.64 -4.61
C HIS A 154 -37.71 2.42 -5.47
N CYS A 155 -37.23 1.23 -5.12
CA CYS A 155 -37.39 0.02 -5.92
C CYS A 155 -36.96 0.21 -7.39
N SER A 156 -35.93 1.01 -7.59
CA SER A 156 -35.34 1.38 -8.87
C SER A 156 -34.37 0.34 -9.44
N GLY A 157 -34.01 -0.67 -8.64
CA GLY A 157 -32.93 -1.62 -8.87
C GLY A 157 -31.60 -1.20 -8.24
N ASN A 158 -31.48 0.01 -7.69
CA ASN A 158 -30.24 0.49 -7.06
C ASN A 158 -30.22 0.17 -5.56
N TYR A 159 -29.62 -0.97 -5.22
CA TYR A 159 -29.53 -1.43 -3.85
C TYR A 159 -28.28 -0.88 -3.16
N VAL A 160 -28.47 -0.26 -2.00
CA VAL A 160 -27.40 0.28 -1.15
C VAL A 160 -27.27 -0.57 0.10
N LEU A 161 -26.04 -0.83 0.54
CA LEU A 161 -25.77 -1.58 1.76
C LEU A 161 -26.31 -0.81 2.99
N SER A 162 -27.20 -1.46 3.74
CA SER A 162 -27.74 -0.96 5.00
C SER A 162 -27.04 -1.66 6.16
N ALA A 163 -26.10 -0.97 6.82
CA ALA A 163 -25.32 -1.53 7.91
C ALA A 163 -26.12 -1.51 9.22
N ILE A 164 -26.50 -2.68 9.76
CA ILE A 164 -27.01 -2.77 11.14
C ILE A 164 -25.84 -2.88 12.15
N ASN A 165 -24.70 -3.50 11.78
CA ASN A 165 -23.41 -3.29 12.44
C ASN A 165 -22.26 -3.92 11.61
N LEU A 166 -21.38 -3.09 11.02
CA LEU A 166 -20.23 -3.54 10.22
C LEU A 166 -19.11 -4.20 11.05
N GLU A 167 -19.13 -4.01 12.37
CA GLU A 167 -18.18 -4.61 13.32
C GLU A 167 -18.22 -6.15 13.26
N HIS A 168 -19.41 -6.75 13.09
CA HIS A 168 -19.56 -8.20 12.97
C HIS A 168 -19.18 -8.75 11.57
N LEU A 169 -19.09 -7.89 10.54
CA LEU A 169 -18.47 -8.24 9.25
C LEU A 169 -16.94 -8.29 9.36
N GLN A 170 -16.35 -7.54 10.29
CA GLN A 170 -14.94 -7.68 10.67
C GLN A 170 -14.70 -9.07 11.28
N ASP A 171 -15.61 -9.54 12.13
CA ASP A 171 -15.53 -10.88 12.73
C ASP A 171 -15.75 -12.00 11.72
N LEU A 172 -16.61 -11.81 10.72
CA LEU A 172 -16.70 -12.71 9.56
C LEU A 172 -15.45 -12.67 8.68
N ASN A 173 -14.85 -11.50 8.47
CA ASN A 173 -13.56 -11.39 7.80
C ASN A 173 -12.46 -12.10 8.60
N LEU A 174 -12.49 -12.07 9.94
CA LEU A 174 -11.57 -12.78 10.83
C LEU A 174 -11.85 -14.29 10.86
N ALA A 175 -13.11 -14.72 10.79
CA ALA A 175 -13.49 -16.14 10.72
C ALA A 175 -13.22 -16.75 9.34
N GLN A 176 -13.40 -15.96 8.26
CA GLN A 176 -12.89 -16.26 6.93
C GLN A 176 -11.38 -15.99 6.84
N SER A 177 -10.72 -15.34 7.81
CA SER A 177 -9.26 -15.18 7.77
C SER A 177 -8.54 -16.50 7.96
N TYR A 178 -9.24 -17.54 8.42
CA TYR A 178 -8.78 -18.93 8.31
C TYR A 178 -8.62 -19.41 6.85
N PHE A 179 -9.39 -18.86 5.90
CA PHE A 179 -9.16 -18.98 4.46
C PHE A 179 -8.15 -17.94 3.92
N GLN A 180 -7.94 -16.84 4.65
CA GLN A 180 -6.95 -15.79 4.36
C GLN A 180 -5.64 -15.98 5.13
N ASN A 181 -5.22 -17.19 5.53
CA ASN A 181 -3.91 -17.35 6.18
C ASN A 181 -2.72 -16.94 5.26
N THR A 182 -2.97 -16.60 4.00
CA THR A 182 -2.05 -15.85 3.11
C THR A 182 -1.91 -14.36 3.45
N ILE A 183 -2.87 -13.77 4.15
CA ILE A 183 -2.75 -12.52 4.91
C ILE A 183 -2.10 -12.86 6.26
N THR A 184 -0.90 -13.46 6.20
CA THR A 184 -0.09 -13.77 7.37
C THR A 184 0.29 -12.45 8.05
N GLU A 185 -0.50 -12.09 9.07
CA GLU A 185 -0.31 -10.99 10.01
C GLU A 185 -0.26 -9.60 9.35
N GLU A 186 -0.79 -8.62 10.06
CA GLU A 186 -0.45 -7.20 9.90
C GLU A 186 1.06 -6.97 10.12
N ARG A 187 1.91 -7.54 9.26
CA ARG A 187 3.31 -7.19 9.13
C ARG A 187 3.32 -5.85 8.44
N SER A 188 3.11 -4.79 9.23
CA SER A 188 3.48 -3.40 8.94
C SER A 188 4.40 -3.35 7.73
N LEU A 189 3.82 -3.07 6.55
CA LEU A 189 4.57 -3.05 5.31
C LEU A 189 5.67 -2.02 5.50
N PHE A 190 6.89 -2.52 5.64
CA PHE A 190 8.12 -1.77 5.81
C PHE A 190 8.19 -0.85 4.56
N ASP A 191 7.80 0.43 4.70
CA ASP A 191 7.77 1.45 3.64
C ASP A 191 8.66 2.62 4.10
N TYR A 192 9.59 3.03 3.25
CA TYR A 192 10.40 4.22 3.53
C TYR A 192 10.14 5.31 2.51
N ASN A 193 10.16 6.54 3.02
CA ASN A 193 10.15 7.72 2.20
C ASN A 193 11.57 8.02 1.70
N LEU A 194 11.70 8.20 0.40
CA LEU A 194 12.92 8.65 -0.24
C LEU A 194 12.67 10.02 -0.87
N LYS A 195 13.44 11.02 -0.46
CA LYS A 195 13.44 12.35 -1.06
C LYS A 195 14.80 12.65 -1.67
N MET A 196 14.80 13.22 -2.85
CA MET A 196 15.99 13.81 -3.46
C MET A 196 15.99 15.31 -3.24
N PHE A 197 17.11 15.85 -2.78
CA PHE A 197 17.35 17.29 -2.74
C PHE A 197 18.16 17.73 -3.97
N PRO A 198 18.07 19.01 -4.38
CA PRO A 198 18.70 19.50 -5.60
C PRO A 198 20.18 19.15 -5.68
N SER A 199 20.60 18.64 -6.83
CA SER A 199 21.97 18.22 -7.04
C SER A 199 22.89 19.41 -7.26
N ARG A 200 24.04 19.45 -6.59
CA ARG A 200 25.08 20.45 -6.87
C ARG A 200 26.01 19.91 -7.94
N ARG A 201 26.04 20.55 -9.11
CA ARG A 201 26.99 20.23 -10.17
C ARG A 201 28.23 21.10 -10.04
N THR A 202 29.40 20.50 -9.99
CA THR A 202 30.72 21.15 -10.06
C THR A 202 31.43 20.68 -11.33
N ALA A 203 32.52 21.35 -11.73
CA ALA A 203 33.29 20.94 -12.90
C ALA A 203 33.73 19.47 -12.76
N GLY A 204 33.07 18.58 -13.51
CA GLY A 204 33.33 17.14 -13.49
C GLY A 204 32.70 16.33 -12.35
N SER A 205 31.83 16.90 -11.51
CA SER A 205 31.13 16.11 -10.48
C SER A 205 29.67 16.52 -10.24
N LEU A 206 28.83 15.57 -9.87
CA LEU A 206 27.43 15.76 -9.51
C LEU A 206 27.19 15.21 -8.10
N PHE A 207 26.78 16.07 -7.19
CA PHE A 207 26.41 15.70 -5.82
C PHE A 207 24.90 15.59 -5.72
N ILE A 208 24.38 14.46 -5.28
CA ILE A 208 22.95 14.24 -5.03
C ILE A 208 22.79 13.92 -3.55
N THR A 209 21.88 14.61 -2.86
CA THR A 209 21.54 14.27 -1.48
C THR A 209 20.21 13.55 -1.47
N LEU A 210 20.24 12.29 -1.04
CA LEU A 210 19.06 11.49 -0.78
C LEU A 210 18.76 11.50 0.71
N VAL A 211 17.48 11.63 1.06
CA VAL A 211 17.01 11.52 2.44
C VAL A 211 16.04 10.37 2.54
N PHE A 212 16.46 9.35 3.27
CA PHE A 212 15.67 8.19 3.61
C PHE A 212 15.01 8.42 4.96
N SER A 213 13.76 8.01 5.11
CA SER A 213 13.05 8.08 6.39
C SER A 213 11.96 7.02 6.52
N MET A 214 11.79 6.50 7.72
CA MET A 214 10.78 5.50 8.08
C MET A 214 10.45 5.61 9.57
N ASN A 215 9.44 4.90 10.07
CA ASN A 215 9.15 4.89 11.50
C ASN A 215 10.05 3.88 12.22
N TYR A 216 10.48 4.19 13.45
CA TYR A 216 11.28 3.24 14.22
C TYR A 216 10.51 1.94 14.54
N ASN A 217 9.18 2.01 14.65
CA ASN A 217 8.29 0.85 14.75
C ASN A 217 8.44 -0.18 13.63
N GLU A 218 8.90 0.24 12.45
CA GLU A 218 9.01 -0.60 11.27
C GLU A 218 10.37 -1.32 11.21
N ILE A 219 11.30 -0.99 12.11
CA ILE A 219 12.66 -1.54 12.16
C ILE A 219 12.73 -2.60 13.26
N TRP A 220 13.12 -3.82 12.89
CA TRP A 220 13.31 -4.93 13.84
C TRP A 220 14.67 -4.83 14.57
N PHE A 221 14.73 -5.22 15.84
CA PHE A 221 15.98 -5.23 16.58
C PHE A 221 16.20 -6.59 17.23
N GLU A 222 17.45 -7.04 17.25
CA GLU A 222 17.87 -8.23 17.98
C GLU A 222 18.37 -7.83 19.37
N THR A 223 17.80 -8.45 20.39
CA THR A 223 18.29 -8.33 21.77
C THR A 223 19.59 -9.12 21.92
N GLN A 224 20.59 -8.46 22.47
CA GLN A 224 21.91 -9.02 22.76
C GLN A 224 21.98 -9.50 24.22
N ASP A 225 23.03 -10.25 24.56
CA ASP A 225 23.23 -10.79 25.92
C ASP A 225 23.32 -9.69 27.00
N ASP A 226 23.78 -8.49 26.64
CA ASP A 226 23.87 -7.32 27.52
C ASP A 226 22.55 -6.51 27.60
N ALA A 227 21.44 -7.09 27.12
CA ALA A 227 20.13 -6.47 26.95
C ALA A 227 20.09 -5.28 25.96
N SER A 228 21.19 -5.00 25.26
CA SER A 228 21.19 -4.01 24.18
C SER A 228 20.40 -4.50 22.98
N LEU A 229 19.81 -3.57 22.24
CA LEU A 229 19.08 -3.85 21.00
C LEU A 229 19.94 -3.40 19.83
N LYS A 230 20.20 -4.29 18.86
CA LYS A 230 21.04 -3.98 17.68
C LYS A 230 20.39 -4.42 16.38
N THR A 231 20.66 -3.66 15.31
CA THR A 231 20.35 -4.05 13.93
C THR A 231 21.26 -3.30 12.96
N GLU A 232 21.38 -3.83 11.74
CA GLU A 232 22.03 -3.14 10.62
C GLU A 232 21.03 -3.00 9.48
N LEU A 233 20.96 -1.79 8.92
CA LEU A 233 20.25 -1.51 7.67
C LEU A 233 21.28 -1.39 6.55
N TYR A 234 21.12 -2.15 5.48
CA TYR A 234 21.94 -2.09 4.28
C TYR A 234 21.14 -1.43 3.18
N LEU A 235 21.53 -0.21 2.84
CA LEU A 235 20.96 0.54 1.74
C LEU A 235 21.84 0.38 0.51
N THR A 236 21.30 -0.15 -0.57
CA THR A 236 21.90 -0.11 -1.91
C THR A 236 21.15 0.93 -2.75
N VAL A 237 21.87 1.75 -3.50
CA VAL A 237 21.28 2.69 -4.45
C VAL A 237 21.94 2.48 -5.81
N GLU A 238 21.13 2.32 -6.84
CA GLU A 238 21.55 2.24 -8.24
C GLU A 238 20.86 3.35 -9.02
N ILE A 239 21.61 4.03 -9.88
CA ILE A 239 21.07 4.98 -10.85
C ILE A 239 21.24 4.35 -12.22
N LYS A 240 20.13 4.20 -12.95
CA LYS A 240 20.08 3.67 -14.32
C LYS A 240 19.53 4.70 -15.29
N ASP A 241 20.00 4.68 -16.53
CA ASP A 241 19.37 5.44 -17.61
C ASP A 241 18.04 4.81 -18.03
N LYS A 242 17.30 5.49 -18.93
CA LYS A 242 16.01 4.98 -19.45
C LYS A 242 16.10 3.65 -20.21
N LYS A 243 17.30 3.25 -20.65
CA LYS A 243 17.55 1.98 -21.32
C LYS A 243 17.94 0.89 -20.31
N GLY A 244 17.90 1.18 -19.01
CA GLY A 244 18.28 0.27 -17.94
C GLY A 244 19.79 0.15 -17.73
N LYS A 245 20.62 0.94 -18.42
CA LYS A 245 22.07 0.89 -18.25
C LYS A 245 22.45 1.49 -16.90
N LEU A 246 23.22 0.76 -16.11
CA LEU A 246 23.76 1.25 -14.84
C LEU A 246 24.70 2.43 -15.07
N VAL A 247 24.36 3.56 -14.46
CA VAL A 247 25.11 4.83 -14.49
C VAL A 247 25.89 5.01 -13.21
N TRP A 248 25.40 4.49 -12.08
CA TRP A 248 26.10 4.51 -10.80
C TRP A 248 25.49 3.52 -9.83
N GLN A 249 26.29 3.02 -8.91
CA GLN A 249 25.83 2.22 -7.79
C GLN A 249 26.63 2.59 -6.55
N GLY A 250 25.98 2.55 -5.40
CA GLY A 250 26.62 2.66 -4.11
C GLY A 250 25.83 1.94 -3.04
N GLU A 251 26.50 1.69 -1.93
CA GLU A 251 25.93 1.01 -0.78
C GLU A 251 26.30 1.74 0.51
N LYS A 252 25.42 1.64 1.50
CA LYS A 252 25.62 2.22 2.82
C LYS A 252 25.06 1.27 3.87
N THR A 253 25.90 0.90 4.82
CA THR A 253 25.49 0.18 6.02
C THR A 253 25.27 1.16 7.16
N ILE A 254 24.14 1.03 7.84
CA ILE A 254 23.74 1.88 8.97
C ILE A 254 23.52 0.98 10.18
N PRO A 255 24.48 0.96 11.13
CA PRO A 255 24.26 0.31 12.41
C PRO A 255 23.32 1.16 13.26
N LEU A 256 22.34 0.52 13.89
CA LEU A 256 21.47 1.12 14.89
C LEU A 256 21.58 0.31 16.17
N SER A 257 21.72 0.99 17.30
CA SER A 257 21.81 0.35 18.61
C SER A 257 21.14 1.17 19.69
N PHE A 258 20.45 0.49 20.60
CA PHE A 258 19.94 1.05 21.84
C PHE A 258 20.53 0.26 23.01
N LYS A 259 20.78 0.94 24.11
CA LYS A 259 21.35 0.36 25.33
C LYS A 259 20.40 -0.67 25.95
N ASP A 260 19.10 -0.40 25.91
CA ASP A 260 18.05 -1.22 26.51
C ASP A 260 16.70 -0.94 25.82
N GLU A 261 15.68 -1.70 26.23
CA GLU A 261 14.32 -1.58 25.68
C GLU A 261 13.65 -0.25 26.04
N ASP A 262 13.98 0.33 27.20
CA ASP A 262 13.42 1.62 27.64
C ASP A 262 13.88 2.76 26.73
N GLU A 263 15.16 2.77 26.34
CA GLU A 263 15.69 3.74 25.39
C GLU A 263 14.99 3.63 24.02
N PHE A 264 14.77 2.40 23.53
CA PHE A 264 14.04 2.18 22.29
C PHE A 264 12.57 2.62 22.42
N ASN A 265 11.88 2.26 23.50
CA ASN A 265 10.49 2.63 23.72
C ASN A 265 10.29 4.16 23.76
N ALA A 266 11.28 4.93 24.22
CA ALA A 266 11.25 6.40 24.20
C ALA A 266 11.31 7.02 22.78
N ILE A 267 11.76 6.27 21.77
CA ILE A 267 11.91 6.74 20.38
C ILE A 267 11.09 5.95 19.36
N LYS A 268 10.50 4.82 19.76
CA LYS A 268 9.75 3.86 18.93
C LYS A 268 8.66 4.52 18.06
N GLY A 269 7.98 5.55 18.58
CA GLY A 269 6.97 6.34 17.84
C GLY A 269 7.52 7.48 16.97
N LYS A 270 8.84 7.67 16.88
CA LYS A 270 9.48 8.73 16.10
C LYS A 270 9.90 8.22 14.71
N LYS A 271 10.29 9.17 13.85
CA LYS A 271 10.84 8.87 12.52
C LYS A 271 12.35 8.74 12.58
N PHE A 272 12.86 7.64 12.04
CA PHE A 272 14.24 7.50 11.62
C PHE A 272 14.46 8.32 10.33
N SER A 273 15.59 9.02 10.22
CA SER A 273 15.99 9.69 9.00
C SER A 273 17.50 9.64 8.82
N MET A 274 17.95 9.36 7.60
CA MET A 274 19.35 9.41 7.22
C MET A 274 19.53 10.19 5.91
N LYS A 275 20.67 10.86 5.80
CA LYS A 275 21.11 11.53 4.57
C LYS A 275 22.20 10.69 3.92
N VAL A 276 22.07 10.45 2.62
CA VAL A 276 23.07 9.80 1.79
C VAL A 276 23.51 10.80 0.73
N GLU A 277 24.79 11.14 0.76
CA GLU A 277 25.39 11.98 -0.26
C GLU A 277 26.04 11.09 -1.32
N ILE A 278 25.54 11.20 -2.54
CA ILE A 278 26.05 10.53 -3.73
C ILE A 278 26.94 11.52 -4.46
N LYS A 279 28.21 11.16 -4.66
CA LYS A 279 29.18 11.92 -5.44
C LYS A 279 29.51 11.16 -6.72
N LEU A 280 29.03 11.67 -7.85
CA LEU A 280 29.40 11.20 -9.19
C LEU A 280 30.57 12.04 -9.72
N PRO A 281 31.65 11.46 -10.29
CA PRO A 281 32.04 10.07 -10.28
C PRO A 281 33.24 9.84 -9.34
N GLU A 282 33.11 8.92 -8.39
CA GLU A 282 34.26 8.21 -7.84
C GLU A 282 34.28 6.81 -8.47
N GLY A 283 35.00 6.63 -9.59
CA GLY A 283 35.20 5.31 -10.22
C GLY A 283 34.99 5.25 -11.74
N GLN A 284 34.55 4.07 -12.23
CA GLN A 284 34.41 3.69 -13.65
C GLN A 284 33.27 4.43 -14.40
N TYR A 285 32.43 5.18 -13.69
CA TYR A 285 31.23 5.78 -14.24
C TYR A 285 31.46 7.22 -14.72
N SER A 286 30.92 7.59 -15.89
CA SER A 286 30.94 8.99 -16.37
C SER A 286 29.85 9.81 -15.68
N VAL A 287 30.08 11.11 -15.47
CA VAL A 287 29.01 12.02 -15.03
C VAL A 287 27.85 11.95 -16.02
N PRO A 288 26.63 11.55 -15.60
CA PRO A 288 25.50 11.52 -16.50
C PRO A 288 25.21 12.91 -17.10
N PRO A 289 24.88 12.99 -18.41
CA PRO A 289 24.35 14.22 -18.99
C PRO A 289 23.02 14.57 -18.33
N ALA A 290 22.61 15.84 -18.44
CA ALA A 290 21.32 16.26 -17.89
C ALA A 290 20.18 15.46 -18.53
N GLY A 291 19.27 14.94 -17.72
CA GLY A 291 18.22 14.04 -18.20
C GLY A 291 17.45 13.33 -17.09
N GLN A 292 16.50 12.49 -17.52
CA GLN A 292 15.70 11.65 -16.63
C GLN A 292 16.36 10.28 -16.44
N TYR A 293 16.49 9.86 -15.19
CA TYR A 293 17.08 8.60 -14.76
C TYR A 293 16.15 7.90 -13.78
N LEU A 294 16.35 6.59 -13.61
CA LEU A 294 15.69 5.80 -12.59
C LEU A 294 16.67 5.53 -11.46
N LEU A 295 16.28 5.89 -10.24
CA LEU A 295 17.00 5.56 -9.03
C LEU A 295 16.29 4.40 -8.36
N TYR A 296 16.97 3.27 -8.32
CA TYR A 296 16.59 2.09 -7.57
C TYR A 296 17.24 2.17 -6.21
N SER A 297 16.47 2.01 -5.15
CA SER A 297 16.99 1.89 -3.79
C SER A 297 16.49 0.59 -3.19
N SER A 298 17.40 -0.22 -2.68
CA SER A 298 17.10 -1.40 -1.92
C SER A 298 17.52 -1.18 -0.47
N LEU A 299 16.64 -1.48 0.48
CA LEU A 299 16.94 -1.45 1.90
C LEU A 299 16.74 -2.84 2.48
N LYS A 300 17.83 -3.49 2.86
CA LYS A 300 17.84 -4.78 3.54
C LYS A 300 18.06 -4.58 5.03
N GLN A 301 17.39 -5.40 5.83
CA GLN A 301 17.65 -5.47 7.24
C GLN A 301 18.35 -6.80 7.59
N LYS A 302 19.37 -6.72 8.46
CA LYS A 302 20.05 -7.92 8.98
C LYS A 302 19.10 -8.76 9.86
N ALA A 303 18.51 -8.12 10.86
CA ALA A 303 17.51 -8.70 11.74
C ALA A 303 16.20 -8.90 10.98
N GLY A 304 15.88 -10.15 10.60
CA GLY A 304 14.62 -10.51 9.95
C GLY A 304 14.68 -10.74 8.43
N GLY A 305 15.84 -10.55 7.79
CA GLY A 305 16.09 -11.00 6.40
C GLY A 305 15.24 -10.35 5.30
N LYS A 306 14.44 -9.32 5.61
CA LYS A 306 13.57 -8.63 4.65
C LYS A 306 14.33 -7.60 3.82
N GLU A 307 14.02 -7.53 2.54
CA GLU A 307 14.50 -6.53 1.58
C GLU A 307 13.33 -5.68 1.09
N LEU A 308 13.48 -4.35 1.14
CA LEU A 308 12.59 -3.42 0.46
C LEU A 308 13.24 -2.89 -0.79
N LYS A 309 12.46 -2.73 -1.84
CA LYS A 309 12.89 -2.07 -3.06
C LYS A 309 11.97 -0.90 -3.33
N LYS A 310 12.56 0.23 -3.70
CA LYS A 310 11.85 1.42 -4.17
C LYS A 310 12.54 1.89 -5.44
N VAL A 311 11.76 2.39 -6.37
CA VAL A 311 12.29 2.99 -7.59
C VAL A 311 11.65 4.36 -7.72
N MET A 312 12.45 5.37 -8.04
CA MET A 312 11.96 6.72 -8.28
C MET A 312 12.57 7.27 -9.56
N GLU A 313 11.80 8.02 -10.33
CA GLU A 313 12.34 8.81 -11.42
C GLU A 313 13.01 10.07 -10.86
N ILE A 314 14.23 10.35 -11.31
CA ILE A 314 15.02 11.52 -10.91
C ILE A 314 15.49 12.30 -12.13
N SER A 315 15.76 13.59 -11.94
CA SER A 315 16.39 14.45 -12.94
C SER A 315 17.77 14.88 -12.46
N LEU A 316 18.80 14.66 -13.28
CA LEU A 316 20.22 14.92 -12.99
C LEU A 316 20.85 16.00 -13.89
#